data_AF-A0A0B3XY59-F1
#
_entry.id   AF-A0A0B3XY59-F1
#
_cell.length_a   1.000
_cell.length_b   1.000
_cell.length_c   1.000
_cell.angle_alpha   90.00
_cell.angle_beta   90.00
_cell.angle_gamma   90.00
#
_symmetry.space_group_name_H-M   'P 1'
#
loop_
_entity.id
_entity.type
_entity.pdbx_description
1 polymer ?
#
loop_
_entity_poly.entity_id
_entity_poly.type
_entity_poly.pdbx_seq_one_letter_code
_entity_poly.pdbx_strand_id
1 'polypeptide(L)'
;MAKTKGLYFHNTRRGLMLRCIVHFSNNKDDSVFKLKKLDVEVGIYLATRGKSRRRGGKYFYSNLEVLANKVSTFSNRKKISTNAISESLTSLDKNNIIEYKKDKPNNPEKHKEKRGIKITLFDKDHYKKTLKNL
;
A
#
# COMPACT_ATOMS: atom_id res chain seq x y z
N MET A 1 -13.96 -33.56 -16.47
CA MET A 1 -13.04 -32.92 -15.49
C MET A 1 -12.97 -31.42 -15.76
N ALA A 2 -13.60 -30.59 -14.93
CA ALA A 2 -13.47 -29.14 -15.03
C ALA A 2 -12.06 -28.75 -14.59
N LYS A 3 -11.22 -28.26 -15.53
CA LYS A 3 -9.94 -27.63 -15.19
C LYS A 3 -10.23 -26.39 -14.36
N THR A 4 -10.08 -26.47 -13.04
CA THR A 4 -9.96 -25.30 -12.19
C THR A 4 -8.72 -24.54 -12.65
N LYS A 5 -8.88 -23.59 -13.58
CA LYS A 5 -7.85 -22.60 -13.91
C LYS A 5 -7.63 -21.77 -12.64
N GLY A 6 -6.74 -22.23 -11.76
CA GLY A 6 -6.36 -21.52 -10.56
C GLY A 6 -5.94 -20.10 -10.92
N LEU A 7 -6.46 -19.11 -10.21
CA LEU A 7 -6.06 -17.73 -10.41
C LEU A 7 -4.59 -17.59 -9.98
N TYR A 8 -3.67 -17.50 -10.95
CA TYR A 8 -2.26 -17.30 -10.66
C TYR A 8 -2.07 -16.06 -9.76
N PHE A 9 -1.17 -16.16 -8.77
CA PHE A 9 -0.92 -15.09 -7.80
C PHE A 9 -0.65 -13.73 -8.45
N HIS A 10 0.10 -13.71 -9.56
CA HIS A 10 0.43 -12.49 -10.32
C HIS A 10 -0.80 -11.76 -10.90
N ASN A 11 -1.95 -12.45 -11.00
CA ASN A 11 -3.23 -11.90 -11.45
C ASN A 11 -4.18 -11.55 -10.29
N THR A 12 -3.76 -11.74 -9.05
CA THR A 12 -4.48 -11.24 -7.87
C THR A 12 -4.22 -9.75 -7.70
N ARG A 13 -5.08 -9.05 -6.95
CA ARG A 13 -4.85 -7.64 -6.58
C ARG A 13 -3.46 -7.43 -5.95
N ARG A 14 -3.02 -8.35 -5.09
CA ARG A 14 -1.71 -8.26 -4.43
C ARG A 14 -0.57 -8.44 -5.40
N GLY A 15 -0.65 -9.47 -6.25
CA GLY A 15 0.35 -9.72 -7.28
C GLY A 15 0.50 -8.53 -8.23
N LEU A 16 -0.62 -7.92 -8.64
CA LEU A 16 -0.61 -6.73 -9.49
C LEU A 16 -0.04 -5.50 -8.77
N MET A 17 -0.43 -5.24 -7.52
CA MET A 17 0.15 -4.17 -6.71
C MET A 17 1.66 -4.33 -6.53
N LEU A 18 2.13 -5.54 -6.23
CA LEU A 18 3.57 -5.83 -6.11
C LEU A 18 4.30 -5.61 -7.44
N ARG A 19 3.69 -5.98 -8.56
CA ARG A 19 4.25 -5.68 -9.89
C ARG A 19 4.36 -4.18 -10.15
N CYS A 20 3.35 -3.39 -9.76
CA CYS A 20 3.45 -1.92 -9.84
C CYS A 20 4.64 -1.42 -9.01
N ILE A 21 4.76 -1.85 -7.75
CA ILE A 21 5.85 -1.44 -6.85
C ILE A 21 7.22 -1.78 -7.45
N VAL A 22 7.40 -3.01 -7.94
CA VAL A 22 8.65 -3.44 -8.58
C VAL A 22 8.97 -2.63 -9.83
N HIS A 23 7.96 -2.30 -10.63
CA HIS A 23 8.17 -1.51 -11.83
C HIS A 23 8.62 -0.08 -11.47
N PHE A 24 7.88 0.61 -10.61
CA PHE A 24 8.23 1.96 -10.16
C PHE A 24 9.54 2.03 -9.37
N SER A 25 9.96 0.95 -8.68
CA SER A 25 11.27 0.91 -8.02
C SER A 25 12.44 0.78 -8.98
N ASN A 26 12.21 0.25 -10.18
CA ASN A 26 13.24 0.00 -11.20
C ASN A 26 13.21 1.01 -12.35
N ASN A 27 12.38 2.07 -12.26
CA ASN A 27 12.39 3.13 -13.26
C ASN A 27 13.79 3.77 -13.32
N LYS A 28 14.41 3.67 -14.51
CA LYS A 28 15.78 4.11 -14.77
C LYS A 28 15.86 5.62 -14.90
N ASP A 29 14.82 6.24 -15.44
CA ASP A 29 14.70 7.69 -15.44
C ASP A 29 14.44 8.16 -14.00
N ASP A 30 15.18 9.18 -13.55
CA ASP A 30 14.90 9.96 -12.33
C ASP A 30 13.60 10.78 -12.46
N SER A 31 12.62 10.17 -13.11
CA SER A 31 11.24 10.56 -13.18
C SER A 31 10.66 10.72 -11.78
N VAL A 32 9.65 11.59 -11.70
CA VAL A 32 8.80 11.89 -10.53
C VAL A 32 8.22 10.62 -9.87
N PHE A 33 8.31 9.47 -10.53
CA PHE A 33 7.66 8.22 -10.17
C PHE A 33 8.59 7.15 -9.54
N LYS A 34 9.87 7.47 -9.28
CA LYS A 34 10.81 6.50 -8.71
C LYS A 34 10.57 6.28 -7.21
N LEU A 35 10.34 5.02 -6.82
CA LEU A 35 10.14 4.66 -5.41
C LEU A 35 11.46 4.53 -4.66
N LYS A 36 11.54 5.13 -3.47
CA LYS A 36 12.64 4.92 -2.54
C LYS A 36 12.52 3.54 -1.88
N LYS A 37 13.61 3.05 -1.30
CA LYS A 37 13.64 1.77 -0.56
C LYS A 37 12.53 1.67 0.50
N LEU A 38 12.30 2.74 1.27
CA LEU A 38 11.26 2.75 2.29
C LEU A 38 9.85 2.70 1.68
N ASP A 39 9.63 3.35 0.53
CA ASP A 39 8.34 3.31 -0.18
C ASP A 39 8.01 1.88 -0.61
N VAL A 40 9.01 1.16 -1.11
CA VAL A 40 8.89 -0.27 -1.46
C VAL A 40 8.53 -1.10 -0.23
N GLU A 41 9.24 -0.92 0.89
CA GLU A 41 8.96 -1.65 2.14
C GLU A 41 7.54 -1.39 2.66
N VAL A 42 7.09 -0.12 2.67
CA VAL A 42 5.73 0.27 3.05
C VAL A 42 4.70 -0.35 2.09
N GLY A 43 4.96 -0.32 0.78
CA GLY A 43 4.09 -0.89 -0.25
C GLY A 43 3.92 -2.40 -0.08
N ILE A 44 5.02 -3.13 0.12
CA ILE A 44 5.00 -4.59 0.35
C ILE A 44 4.28 -4.90 1.68
N TYR A 45 4.54 -4.14 2.74
CA TYR A 45 3.84 -4.31 4.01
C TYR A 45 2.32 -4.18 3.84
N LEU A 46 1.85 -3.16 3.11
CA LEU A 46 0.42 -2.95 2.87
C LEU A 46 -0.19 -4.04 1.97
N ALA A 47 0.55 -4.54 0.98
CA ALA A 47 0.13 -5.63 0.10
C ALA A 47 -0.02 -6.95 0.86
N THR A 48 0.87 -7.22 1.82
CA THR A 48 0.92 -8.47 2.61
C THR A 48 -0.06 -8.46 3.79
N ARG A 49 -0.37 -7.29 4.35
CA ARG A 49 -1.33 -7.09 5.47
C ARG A 49 -2.76 -7.57 5.22
N GLY A 50 -3.13 -7.86 3.98
CA GLY A 50 -4.46 -8.33 3.66
C GLY A 50 -4.74 -9.69 4.30
N LYS A 51 -5.68 -9.77 5.25
CA LYS A 51 -6.53 -10.97 5.33
C LYS A 51 -7.60 -10.86 4.24
N SER A 52 -8.08 -12.01 3.77
CA SER A 52 -9.13 -12.15 2.76
C SER A 52 -10.44 -11.48 3.20
N ARG A 53 -10.53 -10.15 3.12
CA ARG A 53 -11.80 -9.43 3.24
C ARG A 53 -12.15 -8.82 1.90
N ARG A 54 -13.45 -8.95 1.58
CA ARG A 54 -14.11 -8.60 0.31
C ARG A 54 -13.65 -7.21 -0.19
N ARG A 55 -13.49 -7.12 -1.52
CA ARG A 55 -13.28 -5.95 -2.40
C ARG A 55 -12.95 -4.63 -1.66
N GLY A 56 -11.70 -4.16 -1.81
CA GLY A 56 -11.27 -2.84 -1.32
C GLY A 56 -10.76 -2.83 0.13
N GLY A 57 -9.55 -3.36 0.33
CA GLY A 57 -8.84 -3.29 1.61
C GLY A 57 -8.56 -1.85 2.02
N LYS A 58 -9.47 -1.27 2.82
CA LYS A 58 -9.29 -0.02 3.54
C LYS A 58 -8.63 -0.34 4.88
N TYR A 59 -7.49 0.28 5.14
CA TYR A 59 -6.80 0.21 6.42
C TYR A 59 -6.94 1.54 7.15
N PHE A 60 -7.16 1.46 8.45
CA PHE A 60 -7.13 2.61 9.33
C PHE A 60 -6.05 2.42 10.38
N TYR A 61 -5.25 3.46 10.59
CA TYR A 61 -4.22 3.54 11.61
C TYR A 61 -4.51 4.76 12.49
N SER A 62 -4.36 4.61 13.81
CA SER A 62 -4.64 5.70 14.76
C SER A 62 -3.71 6.90 14.59
N ASN A 63 -2.45 6.68 14.19
CA ASN A 63 -1.47 7.72 13.89
C ASN A 63 -0.31 7.15 13.02
N LEU A 64 0.61 8.02 12.61
CA LEU A 64 1.78 7.65 11.80
C LEU A 64 2.73 6.75 12.59
N GLU A 65 2.84 6.95 13.90
CA GLU A 65 3.75 6.19 14.77
C GLU A 65 3.37 4.71 14.85
N VAL A 66 2.08 4.40 14.94
CA VAL A 66 1.59 3.03 14.92
C VAL A 66 1.89 2.36 13.58
N LEU A 67 1.79 3.09 12.47
CA LEU A 67 2.19 2.54 11.17
C LEU A 67 3.71 2.37 11.10
N ALA A 68 4.48 3.36 11.56
CA ALA A 68 5.95 3.33 11.57
C ALA A 68 6.49 2.13 12.34
N ASN A 69 5.97 1.87 13.54
CA ASN A 69 6.36 0.73 14.37
C ASN A 69 6.03 -0.60 13.68
N LYS A 70 4.88 -0.70 13.03
CA LYS A 70 4.53 -1.95 12.34
C LYS A 70 5.35 -2.19 11.08
N VAL A 71 5.67 -1.13 10.34
CA VAL A 71 6.56 -1.22 9.17
C VAL A 71 7.98 -1.53 9.63
N SER A 72 8.46 -0.92 10.72
CA SER A 72 9.81 -1.18 11.24
C SER A 72 9.98 -2.62 11.70
N THR A 73 8.99 -3.19 12.39
CA THR A 73 8.96 -4.62 12.72
C THR A 73 8.94 -5.48 11.46
N PHE A 74 8.11 -5.14 10.46
CA PHE A 74 8.04 -5.89 9.21
C PHE A 74 9.35 -5.86 8.41
N SER A 75 10.01 -4.70 8.33
CA SER A 75 11.24 -4.49 7.57
C SER A 75 12.51 -4.78 8.38
N ASN A 76 12.38 -5.29 9.61
CA ASN A 76 13.48 -5.50 10.56
C ASN A 76 14.38 -4.27 10.76
N ARG A 77 13.79 -3.07 10.84
CA ARG A 77 14.49 -1.80 11.11
C ARG A 77 14.36 -1.45 12.59
N LYS A 78 15.44 -0.91 13.17
CA LYS A 78 15.44 -0.45 14.58
C LYS A 78 14.37 0.61 14.85
N LYS A 79 14.23 1.59 13.95
CA LYS A 79 13.23 2.66 14.05
C LYS A 79 12.99 3.28 12.67
N ILE A 80 11.77 3.76 12.43
CA ILE A 80 11.41 4.57 11.26
C ILE A 80 10.72 5.84 11.79
N SER A 81 11.08 7.00 11.25
CA SER A 81 10.43 8.26 11.66
C SER A 81 9.04 8.37 11.06
N THR A 82 8.15 9.07 11.75
CA THR A 82 6.78 9.37 11.27
C THR A 82 6.82 10.21 9.99
N ASN A 83 7.77 11.13 9.87
CA ASN A 83 7.98 11.94 8.65
C ASN A 83 8.32 11.05 7.45
N ALA A 84 9.26 10.11 7.62
CA ALA A 84 9.64 9.18 6.55
C ALA A 84 8.46 8.29 6.12
N ILE A 85 7.62 7.83 7.06
CA ILE A 85 6.38 7.12 6.71
C ILE A 85 5.41 8.03 5.95
N SER A 86 5.21 9.28 6.38
CA SER A 86 4.31 10.21 5.69
C SER A 86 4.79 10.51 4.27
N GLU A 87 6.10 10.70 4.07
CA GLU A 87 6.72 10.86 2.76
C GLU A 87 6.50 9.62 1.89
N SER A 88 6.74 8.42 2.44
CA SER A 88 6.53 7.18 1.69
C SER A 88 5.08 6.95 1.31
N LEU A 89 4.11 7.25 2.19
CA LEU A 89 2.70 7.17 1.85
C LEU A 89 2.32 8.18 0.75
N THR A 90 2.88 9.38 0.79
CA THR A 90 2.65 10.42 -0.22
C THR A 90 3.28 10.03 -1.56
N SER A 91 4.46 9.41 -1.54
CA SER A 91 5.13 8.86 -2.73
C SER A 91 4.28 7.76 -3.38
N LEU A 92 3.81 6.79 -2.59
CA LEU A 92 2.95 5.71 -3.09
C LEU A 92 1.60 6.22 -3.63
N ASP A 93 1.03 7.26 -3.01
CA ASP A 93 -0.20 7.91 -3.45
C ASP A 93 -0.03 8.63 -4.80
N LYS A 94 1.04 9.43 -4.94
CA LYS A 94 1.40 10.09 -6.21
C LYS A 94 1.62 9.11 -7.36
N ASN A 95 2.15 7.93 -7.05
CA ASN A 95 2.38 6.85 -8.01
C ASN A 95 1.12 6.01 -8.30
N ASN A 96 -0.05 6.41 -7.79
CA ASN A 96 -1.32 5.68 -7.94
C ASN A 96 -1.25 4.21 -7.45
N ILE A 97 -0.40 3.93 -6.46
CA ILE A 97 -0.24 2.59 -5.87
C ILE A 97 -1.24 2.39 -4.72
N ILE A 98 -1.49 3.44 -3.94
CA ILE A 98 -2.49 3.48 -2.87
C ILE A 98 -3.24 4.80 -2.93
N GLU A 99 -4.33 4.90 -2.17
CA GLU A 99 -4.93 6.18 -1.81
C GLU A 99 -4.56 6.49 -0.34
N TYR A 100 -3.89 7.60 -0.09
CA TYR A 100 -3.54 8.06 1.26
C TYR A 100 -4.37 9.29 1.66
N LYS A 101 -5.13 9.18 2.75
CA LYS A 101 -5.89 10.30 3.33
C LYS A 101 -5.58 10.46 4.81
N LYS A 102 -5.27 11.68 5.22
CA LYS A 102 -5.33 12.11 6.63
C LYS A 102 -6.78 12.42 6.93
N ASP A 103 -7.49 11.49 7.55
CA ASP A 103 -8.95 11.55 7.67
C ASP A 103 -9.42 11.17 9.08
N LYS A 104 -10.67 11.51 9.42
CA LYS A 104 -11.34 10.96 10.61
C LYS A 104 -11.61 9.45 10.41
N PRO A 105 -11.63 8.63 11.47
CA PRO A 105 -11.87 7.19 11.35
C PRO A 105 -13.17 6.88 10.63
N ASN A 106 -13.15 5.88 9.72
CA ASN A 106 -14.36 5.37 9.06
C ASN A 106 -15.39 4.79 10.05
N ASN A 107 -14.97 4.50 11.29
CA ASN A 107 -15.83 3.96 12.33
C ASN A 107 -15.54 4.69 13.66
N PRO A 108 -16.22 5.83 13.93
CA PRO A 108 -15.93 6.68 15.10
C PRO A 108 -16.18 5.97 16.43
N GLU A 109 -17.14 5.04 16.50
CA GLU A 109 -17.47 4.28 17.71
C GLU A 109 -16.33 3.39 18.19
N LYS A 110 -15.57 2.79 17.26
CA LYS A 110 -14.48 1.86 17.59
C LYS A 110 -13.14 2.56 17.87
N HIS A 111 -12.96 3.78 17.38
CA HIS A 111 -11.67 4.47 17.37
C HIS A 111 -11.64 5.78 18.17
N LYS A 112 -12.79 6.21 18.73
CA LYS A 112 -13.03 7.57 19.26
C LYS A 112 -12.81 8.62 18.16
N GLU A 113 -13.22 9.87 18.34
CA GLU A 113 -13.08 10.95 17.33
C GLU A 113 -11.63 11.38 17.04
N LYS A 114 -10.65 10.48 17.19
CA LYS A 114 -9.24 10.77 16.98
C LYS A 114 -8.92 10.73 15.49
N ARG A 115 -8.41 11.85 14.97
CA ARG A 115 -7.83 11.96 13.62
C ARG A 115 -6.82 10.84 13.40
N GLY A 116 -6.86 10.18 12.25
CA GLY A 116 -5.98 9.07 11.93
C GLY A 116 -5.58 9.04 10.46
N ILE A 117 -5.08 7.89 10.03
CA ILE A 117 -4.60 7.66 8.68
C ILE A 117 -5.42 6.59 8.03
N LYS A 118 -5.98 6.92 6.88
CA LYS A 118 -6.72 6.01 6.04
C LYS A 118 -5.89 5.69 4.80
N ILE A 119 -5.72 4.40 4.56
CA ILE A 119 -5.02 3.88 3.39
C ILE A 119 -5.98 2.97 2.65
N THR A 120 -6.35 3.32 1.43
CA THR A 120 -7.14 2.44 0.56
C THR A 120 -6.22 1.77 -0.45
N LEU A 121 -6.30 0.45 -0.57
CA LEU A 121 -5.73 -0.24 -1.71
C LEU A 121 -6.73 -0.22 -2.87
N PHE A 122 -6.27 0.19 -4.05
CA PHE A 122 -7.07 0.15 -5.27
C PHE A 122 -7.51 -1.27 -5.62
N ASP A 123 -8.49 -1.40 -6.52
CA ASP A 123 -8.96 -2.70 -6.96
C ASP A 123 -8.02 -3.35 -7.99
N LYS A 124 -8.42 -4.53 -8.45
CA LYS A 124 -7.64 -5.31 -9.42
C LYS A 124 -7.52 -4.57 -10.76
N ASP A 125 -8.57 -3.91 -11.21
CA ASP A 125 -8.63 -3.34 -12.55
C ASP A 125 -7.88 -2.01 -12.64
N HIS A 126 -7.85 -1.25 -11.55
CA HIS A 126 -6.94 -0.12 -11.40
C HIS A 126 -5.48 -0.54 -11.58
N TYR A 127 -4.99 -1.54 -10.84
CA TYR A 127 -3.59 -1.97 -10.98
C TYR A 127 -3.26 -2.52 -12.37
N LYS A 128 -4.21 -3.20 -13.02
CA LYS A 128 -4.03 -3.58 -14.43
C LYS A 128 -3.90 -2.36 -15.33
N LYS A 129 -4.72 -1.33 -15.14
CA LYS A 129 -4.66 -0.09 -15.92
C LYS A 129 -3.34 0.62 -15.68
N THR A 130 -2.89 0.74 -14.43
CA THR A 130 -1.58 1.31 -14.08
C THR A 130 -0.46 0.58 -14.82
N LEU A 131 -0.43 -0.75 -14.77
CA LEU A 131 0.59 -1.55 -15.48
C LEU A 131 0.51 -1.49 -17.01
N LYS A 132 -0.63 -1.13 -17.59
CA LYS A 132 -0.76 -0.94 -19.05
C LYS A 132 -0.29 0.44 -19.50
N ASN A 133 -0.28 1.41 -18.59
CA ASN A 133 0.10 2.80 -18.86
C ASN A 133 1.57 3.08 -18.51
N LEU A 134 2.31 2.04 -18.09
CA LEU A 134 3.74 2.02 -17.81
C LEU A 134 4.46 1.34 -18.96
#